data_AF-A0A847E6K5-F1
#
_entry.id   AF-A0A847E6K5-F1
#
_cell.length_a   1.000
_cell.length_b   1.000
_cell.length_c   1.000
_cell.angle_alpha   90.00
_cell.angle_beta   90.00
_cell.angle_gamma   90.00
#
_symmetry.space_group_name_H-M   'P 1'
#
loop_
_entity.id
_entity.type
_entity.pdbx_description
1 polymer ?
#
loop_
_entity_poly.entity_id
_entity_poly.type
_entity_poly.pdbx_seq_one_letter_code
_entity_poly.pdbx_strand_id
1 'polypeptide(L)'
;MKCIDIIKISRDDHPWKGMTQSSRQEEINKHIPTAEINKETCEVFQHLLSYQIQSEDLLGKDRRTNKIVINNRYFSALEKADATRIPPGVVKKVGRFLDTSFISISPRRLVRFLLDAQIITTYWHLESELCLIGEKDENNNYTAIFTGVHRYCTNRCEAEPLNFTVSIDRNTGEISVTGY
;
A
#
# COMPACT_ATOMS: atom_id res chain seq x y z
N MET A 1 21.17 13.12 -5.31
CA MET A 1 20.20 12.07 -5.68
C MET A 1 19.06 12.75 -6.42
N LYS A 2 18.63 12.25 -7.59
CA LYS A 2 17.56 12.89 -8.38
C LYS A 2 16.22 12.25 -8.04
N CYS A 3 15.21 13.07 -7.74
CA CYS A 3 13.85 12.58 -7.56
C CYS A 3 13.22 12.27 -8.91
N ILE A 4 12.76 11.04 -9.10
CA ILE A 4 12.05 10.60 -10.31
C ILE A 4 10.58 11.01 -10.23
N ASP A 5 9.98 10.84 -9.06
CA ASP A 5 8.56 11.10 -8.82
C ASP A 5 8.32 11.46 -7.35
N ILE A 6 7.42 12.42 -7.10
CA ILE A 6 7.06 12.87 -5.76
C ILE A 6 5.67 12.34 -5.42
N ILE A 7 5.57 11.67 -4.28
CA ILE A 7 4.37 11.02 -3.78
C ILE A 7 4.00 11.64 -2.45
N LYS A 8 2.84 12.27 -2.38
CA LYS A 8 2.28 12.80 -1.13
C LYS A 8 1.14 11.89 -0.68
N ILE A 9 1.23 11.42 0.56
CA ILE A 9 0.21 10.58 1.18
C ILE A 9 -0.21 11.27 2.47
N SER A 10 -1.49 11.60 2.60
CA SER A 10 -2.03 12.28 3.78
C SER A 10 -3.13 11.45 4.44
N ARG A 11 -3.49 11.85 5.66
CA ARG A 11 -4.60 11.27 6.41
C ARG A 11 -5.99 11.60 5.85
N ASP A 12 -6.14 12.63 5.02
CA ASP A 12 -7.47 13.09 4.61
C ASP A 12 -8.18 12.07 3.72
N ASP A 13 -7.43 11.35 2.88
CA ASP A 13 -7.91 10.33 1.95
C ASP A 13 -7.41 8.94 2.35
N HIS A 14 -7.83 8.43 3.52
CA HIS A 14 -7.41 7.11 4.00
C HIS A 14 -8.57 6.08 4.07
N PRO A 15 -8.43 4.89 3.44
CA PRO A 15 -9.46 3.84 3.46
C PRO A 15 -9.84 3.34 4.86
N TRP A 16 -8.94 3.54 5.83
CA TRP A 16 -8.98 2.96 7.17
C TRP A 16 -9.75 3.80 8.20
N LYS A 17 -10.42 4.88 7.76
CA LYS A 17 -11.15 5.79 8.63
C LYS A 17 -12.24 5.07 9.42
N GLY A 18 -12.25 5.28 10.73
CA GLY A 18 -13.20 4.63 11.64
C GLY A 18 -12.88 3.16 11.96
N MET A 19 -11.73 2.64 11.50
CA MET A 19 -11.30 1.27 11.75
C MET A 19 -10.09 1.14 12.68
N THR A 20 -9.55 2.25 13.18
CA THR A 20 -8.37 2.28 14.07
C THR A 20 -8.74 2.79 15.46
N GLN A 21 -9.95 2.49 15.95
CA GLN A 21 -10.46 3.03 17.22
C GLN A 21 -9.89 2.31 18.46
N SER A 22 -9.29 1.14 18.27
CA SER A 22 -8.61 0.39 19.34
C SER A 22 -7.44 -0.40 18.77
N SER A 23 -6.45 -0.69 19.62
CA SER A 23 -5.28 -1.49 19.22
C SER A 23 -5.67 -2.89 18.72
N ARG A 24 -6.74 -3.48 19.27
CA ARG A 24 -7.28 -4.76 18.78
C ARG A 24 -7.82 -4.65 17.36
N GLN A 25 -8.52 -3.56 17.06
CA GLN A 25 -9.07 -3.34 15.73
C GLN A 25 -7.96 -3.03 14.72
N GLU A 26 -6.95 -2.27 15.11
CA GLU A 26 -5.74 -2.05 14.31
C GLU A 26 -5.04 -3.38 13.99
N GLU A 27 -4.89 -4.27 14.97
CA GLU A 27 -4.28 -5.59 14.76
C GLU A 27 -5.08 -6.44 13.75
N ILE A 28 -6.41 -6.48 13.89
CA ILE A 28 -7.29 -7.20 12.96
C ILE A 28 -7.17 -6.64 11.54
N ASN A 29 -7.03 -5.32 11.40
CA ASN A 29 -6.95 -4.65 10.10
C ASN A 29 -5.56 -4.71 9.45
N LYS A 30 -4.56 -5.27 10.13
CA LYS A 30 -3.30 -5.62 9.45
C LYS A 30 -3.53 -6.70 8.40
N HIS A 31 -4.44 -7.63 8.68
CA HIS A 31 -4.83 -8.66 7.73
C HIS A 31 -5.99 -8.16 6.84
N ILE A 32 -5.76 -8.13 5.54
CA ILE A 32 -6.72 -7.70 4.52
C ILE A 32 -7.20 -8.94 3.78
N PRO A 33 -8.40 -9.46 4.11
CA PRO A 33 -8.95 -10.60 3.42
C PRO A 33 -9.33 -10.26 1.98
N THR A 34 -9.41 -11.28 1.14
CA THR A 34 -9.93 -11.16 -0.22
C THR A 34 -11.45 -11.29 -0.23
N ALA A 35 -12.11 -10.52 -1.09
CA ALA A 35 -13.52 -10.66 -1.39
C ALA A 35 -13.81 -10.21 -2.82
N GLU A 36 -14.98 -10.58 -3.33
CA GLU A 36 -15.53 -9.92 -4.50
C GLU A 36 -15.99 -8.51 -4.11
N ILE A 37 -15.61 -7.51 -4.90
CA ILE A 37 -15.98 -6.11 -4.65
C ILE A 37 -17.06 -5.72 -5.66
N ASN A 38 -18.26 -5.43 -5.16
CA ASN A 38 -19.32 -4.84 -5.96
C ASN A 38 -19.96 -3.67 -5.19
N LYS A 39 -20.56 -2.74 -5.93
CA LYS A 39 -21.08 -1.46 -5.37
C LYS A 39 -22.31 -1.62 -4.46
N GLU A 40 -22.97 -2.77 -4.51
CA GLU A 40 -24.13 -3.05 -3.65
C GLU A 40 -23.69 -3.45 -2.25
N THR A 41 -22.61 -4.24 -2.15
CA THR A 41 -22.12 -4.81 -0.88
C THR A 41 -20.93 -4.06 -0.30
N CYS A 42 -20.20 -3.29 -1.12
CA CYS A 42 -18.98 -2.59 -0.73
C CYS A 42 -19.11 -1.07 -0.92
N GLU A 43 -18.57 -0.32 0.03
CA GLU A 43 -18.19 1.08 -0.17
C GLU A 43 -16.84 1.14 -0.88
N VAL A 44 -16.73 2.00 -1.90
CA VAL A 44 -15.54 2.17 -2.74
C VAL A 44 -14.90 3.53 -2.50
N PHE A 45 -13.58 3.61 -2.66
CA PHE A 45 -12.81 4.81 -2.31
C PHE A 45 -12.54 5.66 -3.56
N GLN A 46 -13.10 6.88 -3.58
CA GLN A 46 -13.03 7.78 -4.75
C GLN A 46 -11.59 8.07 -5.19
N HIS A 47 -10.67 8.28 -4.25
CA HIS A 47 -9.26 8.54 -4.56
C HIS A 47 -8.53 7.34 -5.19
N LEU A 48 -9.09 6.12 -5.08
CA LEU A 48 -8.51 4.90 -5.65
C LEU A 48 -9.12 4.49 -7.00
N LEU A 49 -10.13 5.20 -7.51
CA LEU A 49 -10.77 4.86 -8.80
C LEU A 49 -9.78 4.89 -9.98
N SER A 50 -8.72 5.70 -9.86
CA SER A 50 -7.64 5.73 -10.86
C SER A 50 -6.81 4.45 -10.92
N TYR A 51 -7.00 3.48 -10.02
CA TYR A 51 -6.30 2.19 -10.01
C TYR A 51 -7.15 1.01 -10.49
N GLN A 52 -8.38 1.25 -10.93
CA GLN A 52 -9.27 0.19 -11.39
C GLN A 52 -8.64 -0.62 -12.53
N ILE A 53 -8.89 -1.93 -12.50
CA ILE A 53 -8.55 -2.86 -13.57
C ILE A 53 -9.85 -3.28 -14.22
N GLN A 54 -9.99 -3.07 -15.54
CA GLN A 54 -11.21 -3.43 -16.28
C GLN A 54 -12.51 -2.86 -15.65
N SER A 55 -12.43 -1.65 -15.06
CA SER A 55 -13.51 -0.98 -14.32
C SER A 55 -13.89 -1.64 -12.98
N GLU A 56 -13.10 -2.58 -12.50
CA GLU A 56 -13.26 -3.20 -11.18
C GLU A 56 -12.39 -2.51 -10.13
N ASP A 57 -12.99 -2.22 -8.98
CA ASP A 57 -12.30 -1.65 -7.83
C ASP A 57 -11.37 -2.68 -7.20
N LEU A 58 -10.16 -2.25 -6.81
CA LEU A 58 -9.16 -3.12 -6.20
C LEU A 58 -9.34 -3.25 -4.69
N LEU A 59 -9.86 -2.20 -4.04
CA LEU A 59 -10.06 -2.12 -2.59
C LEU A 59 -11.48 -1.64 -2.27
N GLY A 60 -12.10 -2.23 -1.27
CA GLY A 60 -13.44 -1.86 -0.84
C GLY A 60 -13.60 -2.08 0.66
N LYS A 61 -14.67 -1.50 1.19
CA LYS A 61 -15.12 -1.74 2.56
C LYS A 61 -16.42 -2.52 2.52
N ASP A 62 -16.37 -3.77 2.96
CA ASP A 62 -17.55 -4.63 3.08
C ASP A 62 -18.51 -4.01 4.11
N ARG A 63 -19.73 -3.67 3.67
CA ARG A 63 -20.75 -3.02 4.50
C ARG A 63 -21.32 -3.94 5.58
N ARG A 64 -21.29 -5.26 5.36
CA ARG A 64 -21.83 -6.26 6.29
C ARG A 64 -20.85 -6.56 7.41
N THR A 65 -19.56 -6.69 7.08
CA THR A 65 -18.51 -7.01 8.07
C THR A 65 -17.79 -5.78 8.60
N ASN A 66 -17.97 -4.62 7.96
CA ASN A 66 -17.26 -3.37 8.26
C ASN A 66 -15.73 -3.54 8.20
N LYS A 67 -15.24 -4.33 7.24
CA LYS A 67 -13.81 -4.62 7.03
C LYS A 67 -13.35 -4.13 5.67
N ILE A 68 -12.08 -3.75 5.58
CA ILE A 68 -11.42 -3.57 4.29
C ILE A 68 -11.17 -4.93 3.67
N VAL A 69 -11.49 -5.04 2.38
CA VAL A 69 -11.28 -6.22 1.56
C VAL A 69 -10.53 -5.82 0.29
N ILE A 70 -9.68 -6.73 -0.19
CA ILE A 70 -8.98 -6.60 -1.47
C ILE A 70 -9.67 -7.49 -2.51
N ASN A 71 -9.70 -7.05 -3.78
CA ASN A 71 -10.36 -7.79 -4.85
C ASN A 71 -9.71 -9.17 -5.07
N ASN A 72 -10.48 -10.23 -4.83
CA ASN A 72 -10.04 -11.62 -4.90
C ASN A 72 -9.64 -12.10 -6.30
N ARG A 73 -10.05 -11.39 -7.36
CA ARG A 73 -9.65 -11.69 -8.73
C ARG A 73 -8.19 -11.33 -8.99
N TYR A 74 -7.70 -10.30 -8.33
CA TYR A 74 -6.39 -9.71 -8.61
C TYR A 74 -5.37 -9.94 -7.49
N PHE A 75 -5.81 -10.24 -6.28
CA PHE A 75 -4.93 -10.36 -5.12
C PHE A 75 -5.18 -11.63 -4.30
N SER A 76 -4.13 -12.13 -3.67
CA SER A 76 -4.27 -12.93 -2.45
C SER A 76 -4.67 -12.05 -1.28
N ALA A 77 -4.95 -12.65 -0.11
CA ALA A 77 -5.00 -11.87 1.13
C ALA A 77 -3.68 -11.09 1.29
N LEU A 78 -3.79 -9.87 1.83
CA LEU A 78 -2.65 -8.98 2.04
C LEU A 78 -2.43 -8.75 3.53
N GLU A 79 -1.19 -8.46 3.88
CA GLU A 79 -0.75 -7.98 5.18
C GLU A 79 -0.28 -6.54 5.03
N LYS A 80 -0.76 -5.65 5.89
CA LYS A 80 -0.27 -4.28 5.94
C LYS A 80 1.19 -4.26 6.38
N ALA A 81 2.01 -3.53 5.64
CA ALA A 81 3.39 -3.26 6.01
C ALA A 81 3.52 -1.80 6.45
N ASP A 82 4.08 -1.56 7.63
CA ASP A 82 4.42 -0.22 8.10
C ASP A 82 5.88 0.09 7.81
N ALA A 83 6.15 0.76 6.70
CA ALA A 83 7.50 1.03 6.20
C ALA A 83 8.35 1.84 7.19
N THR A 84 7.72 2.66 8.04
CA THR A 84 8.41 3.47 9.06
C THR A 84 8.96 2.63 10.23
N ARG A 85 8.52 1.37 10.36
CA ARG A 85 8.89 0.47 11.45
C ARG A 85 9.65 -0.77 10.98
N ILE A 86 10.01 -0.85 9.71
CA ILE A 86 10.80 -1.97 9.18
C ILE A 86 12.28 -1.67 9.44
N PRO A 87 13.00 -2.47 10.25
CA PRO A 87 14.42 -2.24 10.45
C PRO A 87 15.22 -2.39 9.15
N PRO A 88 16.39 -1.74 9.03
CA PRO A 88 17.24 -1.86 7.86
C PRO A 88 17.55 -3.33 7.51
N GLY A 89 17.36 -3.70 6.25
CA GLY A 89 17.59 -5.05 5.73
C GLY A 89 16.52 -6.09 6.09
N VAL A 90 15.52 -5.75 6.91
CA VAL A 90 14.41 -6.66 7.22
C VAL A 90 13.38 -6.60 6.10
N VAL A 91 12.94 -7.77 5.63
CA VAL A 91 11.92 -7.92 4.61
C VAL A 91 10.57 -8.25 5.26
N LYS A 92 9.51 -7.54 4.86
CA LYS A 92 8.12 -7.83 5.22
C LYS A 92 7.34 -8.21 3.97
N LYS A 93 6.69 -9.38 4.01
CA LYS A 93 5.79 -9.81 2.94
C LYS A 93 4.46 -9.07 3.07
N VAL A 94 3.96 -8.56 1.94
CA VAL A 94 2.66 -7.90 1.84
C VAL A 94 1.60 -8.86 1.30
N GLY A 95 1.95 -9.75 0.38
CA GLY A 95 1.01 -10.69 -0.22
C GLY A 95 1.32 -10.90 -1.70
N ARG A 96 0.33 -11.24 -2.52
CA ARG A 96 0.54 -11.54 -3.94
C ARG A 96 -0.45 -10.81 -4.83
N PHE A 97 0.05 -10.32 -5.95
CA PHE A 97 -0.75 -9.97 -7.13
C PHE A 97 -0.85 -11.19 -8.04
N LEU A 98 -2.07 -11.54 -8.46
CA LEU A 98 -2.34 -12.80 -9.14
C LEU A 98 -2.06 -12.75 -10.64
N ASP A 99 -2.16 -11.57 -11.27
CA ASP A 99 -1.76 -11.37 -12.67
C ASP A 99 -0.25 -11.15 -12.79
N THR A 100 0.50 -12.24 -12.87
CA THR A 100 1.97 -12.22 -13.02
C THR A 100 2.44 -11.72 -14.40
N SER A 101 1.53 -11.56 -15.37
CA SER A 101 1.86 -10.95 -16.66
C SER A 101 1.94 -9.42 -16.57
N PHE A 102 1.31 -8.82 -15.57
CA PHE A 102 1.18 -7.35 -15.39
C PHE A 102 0.61 -6.64 -16.62
N ILE A 103 -0.18 -7.34 -17.43
CA ILE A 103 -0.89 -6.75 -18.58
C ILE A 103 -1.99 -5.82 -18.08
N SER A 104 -2.65 -6.19 -16.97
CA SER A 104 -3.78 -5.46 -16.42
C SER A 104 -3.39 -4.18 -15.69
N ILE A 105 -2.21 -4.15 -15.06
CA ILE A 105 -1.65 -3.00 -14.34
C ILE A 105 -0.13 -3.13 -14.31
N SER A 106 0.59 -2.04 -14.59
CA SER A 106 2.05 -2.06 -14.51
C SER A 106 2.54 -2.18 -13.07
N PRO A 107 3.72 -2.80 -12.81
CA PRO A 107 4.26 -2.92 -11.46
C PRO A 107 4.39 -1.58 -10.72
N ARG A 108 4.81 -0.51 -11.42
CA ARG A 108 4.88 0.84 -10.86
C ARG A 108 3.52 1.35 -10.39
N ARG A 109 2.48 1.20 -11.22
CA ARG A 109 1.12 1.64 -10.87
C ARG A 109 0.55 0.80 -9.73
N LEU A 110 0.88 -0.48 -9.67
CA LEU A 110 0.54 -1.35 -8.54
C LEU A 110 1.21 -0.90 -7.24
N VAL A 111 2.52 -0.60 -7.25
CA VAL A 111 3.20 -0.05 -6.06
C VAL A 111 2.58 1.27 -5.63
N ARG A 112 2.26 2.15 -6.58
CA ARG A 112 1.58 3.41 -6.29
C ARG A 112 0.20 3.18 -5.63
N PHE A 113 -0.58 2.23 -6.13
CA PHE A 113 -1.84 1.82 -5.51
C PHE A 113 -1.64 1.37 -4.06
N LEU A 114 -0.66 0.51 -3.78
CA LEU A 114 -0.41 -0.01 -2.43
C LEU A 114 -0.04 1.10 -1.42
N LEU A 115 0.65 2.13 -1.90
CA LEU A 115 0.99 3.33 -1.14
C LEU A 115 -0.25 4.21 -0.88
N ASP A 116 -0.98 4.59 -1.94
CA ASP A 116 -2.16 5.46 -1.80
C ASP A 116 -3.30 4.78 -1.02
N ALA A 117 -3.46 3.46 -1.15
CA ALA A 117 -4.39 2.65 -0.36
C ALA A 117 -3.93 2.46 1.10
N GLN A 118 -2.71 2.87 1.44
CA GLN A 118 -2.07 2.69 2.74
C GLN A 118 -2.06 1.22 3.19
N ILE A 119 -1.87 0.31 2.23
CA ILE A 119 -1.51 -1.09 2.50
C ILE A 119 -0.04 -1.13 2.90
N ILE A 120 0.78 -0.34 2.23
CA ILE A 120 2.11 0.04 2.68
C ILE A 120 1.98 1.42 3.35
N THR A 121 1.93 1.42 4.69
CA THR A 121 1.83 2.65 5.48
C THR A 121 3.18 3.35 5.54
N THR A 122 3.19 4.66 5.36
CA THR A 122 4.41 5.49 5.27
C THR A 122 4.43 6.66 6.25
N TYR A 123 3.43 6.78 7.12
CA TYR A 123 3.37 7.79 8.17
C TYR A 123 2.54 7.30 9.36
N TRP A 124 2.71 7.93 10.53
CA TRP A 124 1.95 7.58 11.74
C TRP A 124 0.73 8.47 11.96
N HIS A 125 0.85 9.80 11.82
CA HIS A 125 -0.22 10.73 12.21
C HIS A 125 -0.74 11.64 11.10
N LEU A 126 0.15 12.29 10.34
CA LEU A 126 -0.26 13.37 9.42
C LEU A 126 -0.14 12.98 7.96
N GLU A 127 1.11 12.85 7.50
CA GLU A 127 1.42 12.72 6.08
C GLU A 127 2.85 12.22 5.88
N SER A 128 3.13 11.78 4.66
CA SER A 128 4.47 11.55 4.15
C SER A 128 4.65 12.23 2.79
N GLU A 129 5.87 12.69 2.56
CA GLU A 129 6.34 13.08 1.23
C GLU A 129 7.46 12.13 0.85
N LEU A 130 7.19 11.26 -0.12
CA LEU A 130 8.12 10.29 -0.65
C LEU A 130 8.64 10.73 -2.00
N CYS A 131 9.86 10.34 -2.26
CA CYS A 131 10.55 10.52 -3.51
C CYS A 131 10.97 9.14 -4.03
N LEU A 132 10.51 8.79 -5.21
CA LEU A 132 10.99 7.63 -5.95
C LEU A 132 12.37 7.97 -6.52
N ILE A 133 13.40 7.23 -6.13
CA ILE A 133 14.80 7.54 -6.46
C ILE A 133 15.47 6.49 -7.35
N GLY A 134 14.84 5.34 -7.48
CA GLY A 134 15.29 4.29 -8.39
C GLY A 134 14.16 3.32 -8.68
N GLU A 135 14.09 2.89 -9.92
CA GLU A 135 13.26 1.77 -10.37
C GLU A 135 14.15 0.82 -11.15
N LYS A 136 13.96 -0.49 -10.93
CA LYS A 136 14.59 -1.54 -11.71
C LYS A 136 13.53 -2.56 -12.08
N ASP A 137 13.46 -2.92 -13.35
CA ASP A 137 12.57 -3.97 -13.85
C ASP A 137 13.42 -4.96 -14.64
N GLU A 138 14.09 -5.85 -13.92
CA GLU A 138 15.10 -6.76 -14.46
C GLU A 138 15.01 -8.12 -13.76
N ASN A 139 15.47 -9.18 -14.43
CA ASN A 139 15.63 -10.52 -13.81
C ASN A 139 14.37 -11.05 -13.09
N ASN A 140 13.19 -10.87 -13.70
CA ASN A 140 11.89 -11.26 -13.13
C ASN A 140 11.56 -10.58 -11.78
N ASN A 141 12.17 -9.44 -11.49
CA ASN A 141 11.86 -8.69 -10.28
C ASN A 141 11.73 -7.20 -10.60
N TYR A 142 10.60 -6.63 -10.18
CA TYR A 142 10.43 -5.19 -10.18
C TYR A 142 10.81 -4.64 -8.80
N THR A 143 11.59 -3.56 -8.77
CA THR A 143 12.06 -2.91 -7.54
C THR A 143 11.83 -1.40 -7.64
N ALA A 144 11.20 -0.82 -6.62
CA ALA A 144 11.03 0.62 -6.47
C ALA A 144 11.64 1.09 -5.15
N ILE A 145 12.60 2.01 -5.23
CA ILE A 145 13.37 2.51 -4.10
C ILE A 145 12.86 3.90 -3.73
N PHE A 146 12.43 4.06 -2.49
CA PHE A 146 11.87 5.30 -1.96
C PHE A 146 12.76 5.88 -0.87
N THR A 147 12.89 7.20 -0.88
CA THR A 147 13.36 8.01 0.25
C THR A 147 12.30 9.07 0.54
N GLY A 148 12.30 9.66 1.71
CA GLY A 148 11.37 10.74 2.01
C GLY A 148 11.37 11.08 3.48
N VAL A 149 10.30 11.75 3.90
CA VAL A 149 10.04 12.05 5.29
C VAL A 149 8.60 11.73 5.63
N HIS A 150 8.38 11.27 6.86
CA HIS A 150 7.04 11.24 7.45
C HIS A 150 6.94 12.28 8.55
N ARG A 151 5.77 12.90 8.64
CA ARG A 151 5.48 13.93 9.64
C ARG A 151 4.52 13.39 10.69
N TYR A 152 4.84 13.66 11.94
CA TYR A 152 3.96 13.37 13.08
C TYR A 152 4.01 14.51 14.08
N CYS A 153 2.90 14.71 14.80
CA CYS A 153 2.86 15.64 15.92
C CYS A 153 2.36 14.88 17.15
N THR A 154 3.07 15.04 18.26
CA THR A 154 2.64 14.61 19.60
C THR A 154 2.44 15.86 20.46
N ASN A 155 3.52 16.60 20.73
CA ASN A 155 3.53 17.93 21.36
C ASN A 155 4.13 19.01 20.43
N ARG A 156 5.06 18.59 19.57
CA ARG A 156 5.67 19.37 18.49
C ARG A 156 5.63 18.53 17.22
N CYS A 157 5.57 19.17 16.07
CA CYS A 157 5.63 18.47 14.80
C CYS A 157 7.09 18.18 14.44
N GLU A 158 7.35 16.91 14.14
CA GLU A 158 8.66 16.39 13.77
C GLU A 158 8.55 15.74 12.38
N ALA A 159 9.68 15.73 11.67
CA ALA A 159 9.84 15.08 10.39
C ALA A 159 11.00 14.10 10.51
N GLU A 160 10.73 12.82 10.31
CA GLU A 160 11.72 11.76 10.37
C GLU A 160 11.98 11.20 8.97
N PRO A 161 13.25 10.86 8.65
CA PRO A 161 13.60 10.27 7.37
C PRO A 161 12.99 8.88 7.23
N LEU A 162 12.55 8.55 6.02
CA LEU A 162 11.96 7.27 5.67
C LEU A 162 12.64 6.73 4.41
N ASN A 163 13.22 5.54 4.49
CA ASN A 163 13.77 4.84 3.34
C ASN A 163 13.27 3.41 3.32
N PHE A 164 12.80 2.97 2.17
CA PHE A 164 12.36 1.60 1.98
C PHE A 164 12.37 1.25 0.50
N THR A 165 12.34 -0.05 0.22
CA THR A 165 12.21 -0.58 -1.12
C THR A 165 10.99 -1.47 -1.21
N VAL A 166 10.22 -1.34 -2.28
CA VAL A 166 9.12 -2.26 -2.62
C VAL A 166 9.60 -3.16 -3.75
N SER A 167 9.46 -4.47 -3.57
CA SER A 167 9.85 -5.48 -4.56
C SER A 167 8.66 -6.34 -4.96
N ILE A 168 8.59 -6.69 -6.23
CA ILE A 168 7.57 -7.58 -6.80
C ILE A 168 8.27 -8.66 -7.63
N ASP A 169 8.22 -9.90 -7.14
CA ASP A 169 8.65 -11.07 -7.90
C ASP A 169 7.63 -11.33 -9.02
N ARG A 170 8.06 -11.24 -10.28
CA ARG A 170 7.16 -11.36 -11.44
C ARG A 170 6.77 -12.79 -11.76
N ASN A 171 7.50 -13.80 -11.27
CA ASN A 171 7.13 -15.20 -11.47
C ASN A 171 6.00 -15.61 -10.54
N THR A 172 6.04 -15.12 -9.30
CA THR A 172 5.10 -15.52 -8.24
C THR A 172 4.05 -14.46 -7.95
N GLY A 173 4.29 -13.21 -8.33
CA GLY A 173 3.49 -12.05 -7.96
C GLY A 173 3.69 -11.64 -6.50
N GLU A 174 4.66 -12.20 -5.78
CA GLU A 174 4.93 -11.87 -4.37
C GLU A 174 5.41 -10.43 -4.23
N ILE A 175 4.74 -9.69 -3.34
CA ILE A 175 5.03 -8.30 -3.01
C ILE A 175 5.67 -8.25 -1.62
N SER A 176 6.76 -7.51 -1.50
CA SER A 176 7.47 -7.31 -0.24
C SER A 176 7.98 -5.88 -0.08
N VAL A 177 8.22 -5.48 1.17
CA VAL A 177 8.82 -4.20 1.55
C VAL A 177 10.06 -4.46 2.40
N THR A 178 11.15 -3.78 2.08
CA THR A 178 12.42 -3.86 2.82
C THR A 178 12.76 -2.48 3.39
N GLY A 179 13.07 -2.42 4.69
CA GLY A 179 13.53 -1.20 5.35
C GLY A 179 15.00 -0.89 5.02
N TYR A 180 15.34 0.41 4.98
CA TYR A 180 16.71 0.88 4.69
C TYR A 180 17.17 1.94 5.70
#